data_AF-A0A2H1EHZ3-F1
#
_entry.id   AF-A0A2H1EHZ3-F1
#
_cell.length_a   1.000
_cell.length_b   1.000
_cell.length_c   1.000
_cell.angle_alpha   90.00
_cell.angle_beta   90.00
_cell.angle_gamma   90.00
#
_symmetry.space_group_name_H-M   'P 1'
#
loop_
_entity.id
_entity.type
_entity.pdbx_description
1 polymer ?
#
loop_
_entity_poly.entity_id
_entity_poly.type
_entity_poly.pdbx_seq_one_letter_code
_entity_poly.pdbx_strand_id
1 'polypeptide(L)' 'MKVISYKKFRQSQAEYYDTTEGKLSRAEVIKKLESFLAQKLGEGQDFFEKYKVREA' A
#
# COMPACT_ATOMS: atom_id res chain seq x y z
N MET A 1 2.12 -9.90 -11.72
CA MET A 1 2.33 -8.45 -11.45
C MET A 1 3.15 -8.29 -10.18
N LYS A 2 4.19 -7.45 -10.20
CA LYS A 2 5.01 -7.14 -9.01
C LYS A 2 4.24 -6.20 -8.08
N VAL A 3 4.45 -6.35 -6.79
CA VAL A 3 3.92 -5.44 -5.77
C VAL A 3 4.44 -4.02 -6.02
N ILE A 4 3.59 -3.01 -5.84
CA ILE A 4 3.98 -1.61 -5.98
C ILE A 4 4.84 -1.18 -4.79
N SER A 5 5.98 -0.54 -5.05
CA SER A 5 6.79 0.06 -3.98
C SER A 5 6.19 1.38 -3.50
N TYR A 6 6.43 1.79 -2.25
CA TYR A 6 5.96 3.08 -1.71
C TYR A 6 6.28 4.28 -2.62
N LYS A 7 7.49 4.33 -3.20
CA LYS A 7 7.88 5.39 -4.16
C LYS A 7 6.98 5.42 -5.38
N LYS A 8 6.63 4.25 -5.94
CA LYS A 8 5.71 4.15 -7.07
C LYS A 8 4.28 4.48 -6.65
N PHE A 9 3.83 4.03 -5.49
CA PHE A 9 2.51 4.36 -4.94
C PHE A 9 2.31 5.88 -4.77
N ARG A 10 3.35 6.59 -4.31
CA ARG A 10 3.34 8.06 -4.23
C ARG A 10 3.26 8.75 -5.58
N GLN A 11 3.81 8.14 -6.63
CA GLN A 11 3.78 8.65 -8.01
C GLN A 11 2.54 8.21 -8.79
N SER A 12 1.90 7.13 -8.35
CA SER A 12 0.70 6.60 -8.99
C SER A 12 -0.50 7.50 -8.75
N GLN A 13 -1.27 7.69 -9.81
CA GLN A 13 -2.56 8.37 -9.80
C GLN A 13 -3.73 7.38 -9.76
N ALA A 14 -3.46 6.10 -9.48
CA ALA A 14 -4.51 5.09 -9.37
C ALA A 14 -5.45 5.43 -8.19
N GLU A 15 -6.74 5.44 -8.49
CA GLU A 15 -7.80 5.67 -7.50
C GLU A 15 -7.96 4.45 -6.58
N TYR A 16 -7.70 3.26 -7.13
CA TYR A 16 -7.82 1.97 -6.45
C TYR A 16 -6.57 1.12 -6.61
N TYR A 17 -6.33 0.28 -5.62
CA TYR A 17 -5.26 -0.69 -5.58
C TYR A 17 -5.81 -2.05 -5.22
N ASP A 18 -5.33 -3.07 -5.91
CA ASP A 18 -5.61 -4.45 -5.60
C ASP A 18 -4.70 -4.90 -4.46
N THR A 19 -5.29 -5.45 -3.40
CA THR A 19 -4.57 -5.95 -2.23
C THR A 19 -5.05 -7.35 -1.89
N THR A 20 -4.36 -8.04 -0.99
CA THR A 20 -4.81 -9.35 -0.47
C THR A 20 -6.18 -9.32 0.21
N GLU A 21 -6.63 -8.14 0.66
CA GLU A 21 -7.94 -7.94 1.28
C GLU A 21 -9.01 -7.53 0.25
N GLY A 22 -8.64 -7.41 -1.03
CA GLY A 22 -9.48 -6.94 -2.11
C GLY A 22 -9.08 -5.56 -2.61
N LYS A 23 -9.99 -4.94 -3.38
CA LYS A 23 -9.78 -3.64 -4.00
C LYS A 23 -9.96 -2.52 -2.96
N LEU A 24 -8.89 -1.82 -2.65
CA LEU A 24 -8.86 -0.72 -1.69
C LEU A 24 -8.64 0.62 -2.41
N SER A 25 -9.33 1.65 -1.98
CA SER A 25 -9.08 3.01 -2.48
C SER A 25 -7.74 3.53 -1.98
N ARG A 26 -7.13 4.48 -2.70
CA ARG A 26 -5.88 5.14 -2.30
C ARG A 26 -5.89 5.61 -0.84
N ALA A 27 -6.99 6.21 -0.39
CA ALA A 27 -7.15 6.70 0.98
C ALA A 27 -7.11 5.56 2.02
N GLU A 28 -7.73 4.42 1.73
CA GLU A 28 -7.73 3.23 2.60
C GLU A 28 -6.31 2.66 2.72
N VAL A 29 -5.61 2.56 1.60
CA VAL A 29 -4.20 2.10 1.56
C VAL A 29 -3.31 3.04 2.36
N ILE A 30 -3.47 4.35 2.25
CA ILE A 30 -2.72 5.35 3.06
C ILE A 30 -3.03 5.17 4.54
N LYS A 31 -4.30 5.08 4.93
CA LYS A 31 -4.70 4.94 6.34
C LYS A 31 -4.14 3.66 6.97
N LYS A 32 -4.16 2.54 6.22
CA LYS A 32 -3.55 1.28 6.65
C LYS A 32 -2.03 1.38 6.72
N LEU A 33 -1.38 2.04 5.76
CA LEU A 33 0.05 2.30 5.77
C LEU A 33 0.45 3.14 6.99
N GLU A 34 -0.27 4.21 7.29
CA GLU A 34 -0.03 5.07 8.47
C GLU A 34 -0.21 4.28 9.77
N SER A 35 -1.27 3.48 9.88
CA SER A 35 -1.50 2.60 11.03
C SER A 35 -0.38 1.55 11.17
N PHE A 36 0.12 1.03 10.05
CA PHE A 36 1.22 0.07 10.03
C PHE A 36 2.55 0.71 10.44
N LEU A 37 2.84 1.92 9.95
CA LEU A 37 4.02 2.71 10.33
C LEU A 37 3.98 3.13 11.80
N ALA A 38 2.80 3.44 12.34
CA ALA A 38 2.63 3.76 13.74
C ALA A 38 2.88 2.55 14.66
N GLN A 39 2.55 1.33 14.19
CA GLN A 39 2.75 0.08 14.95
C GLN A 39 4.15 -0.50 14.79
N LYS A 40 4.74 -0.41 13.59
CA LYS A 40 6.12 -0.84 13.31
C LYS A 40 7.00 0.40 13.17
N LEU A 41 7.67 0.77 14.27
CA LEU A 41 8.81 1.70 14.29
C LEU A 41 9.91 1.19 13.33
N GLY A 42 9.83 1.52 12.03
CA GLY A 42 11.00 1.48 11.14
C GLY A 42 10.82 0.96 9.70
N GLU A 43 9.78 0.21 9.34
CA GLU A 43 9.77 -0.47 8.02
C GLU A 43 8.47 -0.32 7.23
N GLY A 44 8.27 0.86 6.63
CA GLY A 44 7.17 1.11 5.69
C GLY A 44 7.22 0.32 4.38
N GLN A 45 8.37 -0.28 4.04
CA GLN A 45 8.52 -1.14 2.86
C GLN A 45 7.78 -2.47 3.02
N ASP A 46 7.69 -2.99 4.25
CA ASP A 46 7.07 -4.27 4.58
C ASP A 46 5.55 -4.26 4.34
N PHE A 47 4.92 -3.08 4.43
CA PHE A 47 3.48 -2.92 4.22
C PHE A 47 3.05 -3.38 2.82
N PHE A 48 3.64 -2.80 1.77
CA PHE A 48 3.20 -3.07 0.41
C PHE A 48 3.39 -4.54 0.04
N GLU A 49 4.48 -5.15 0.50
CA GLU A 49 4.76 -6.57 0.30
C GLU A 49 3.80 -7.47 1.08
N LYS A 50 3.55 -7.15 2.36
CA LYS A 50 2.59 -7.87 3.21
C LYS A 50 1.18 -7.86 2.64
N TYR A 51 0.70 -6.71 2.18
CA TYR A 51 -0.64 -6.56 1.60
C TYR A 51 -0.70 -6.82 0.08
N LYS A 52 0.43 -7.20 -0.52
CA LYS A 52 0.65 -7.40 -1.96
C LYS A 52 -0.04 -6.34 -2.82
N VAL A 53 0.08 -5.08 -2.42
CA VAL A 53 -0.58 -3.94 -3.07
C VAL A 53 -0.13 -3.84 -4.53
N ARG A 54 -1.08 -3.71 -5.45
CA ARG A 54 -0.86 -3.59 -6.89
C ARG A 54 -1.78 -2.51 -7.45
N GLU A 55 -1.38 -1.84 -8.52
CA GLU A 55 -2.31 -0.98 -9.26
C GLU A 55 -3.36 -1.86 -9.93
N ALA A 56 -4.63 -1.48 -9.78
CA ALA A 56 -5.78 -2.14 -10.39
C ALA A 56 -6.14 -1.51 -11.73
#